data_AF-A0A9P7X4H3-F1
#
_entry.id   AF-A0A9P7X4H3-F1
#
_cell.length_a   1.000
_cell.length_b   1.000
_cell.length_c   1.000
_cell.angle_alpha   90.00
_cell.angle_beta   90.00
_cell.angle_gamma   90.00
#
_symmetry.space_group_name_H-M   'P 1'
#
loop_
_entity.id
_entity.type
_entity.pdbx_description
1 polymer ?
#
loop_
_entity_poly.entity_id
_entity_poly.type
_entity_poly.pdbx_seq_one_letter_code
_entity_poly.pdbx_strand_id
1 'polypeptide(L)'
;MLIHIPLWNWDTEIVSAARAPVQFICADGAPCQQMILPNVNMYVESGTAVVKCESAYGTGACLKASDTGSYSAIASTITLPTSYIPPTLAGDLASGFSTDLSIPIPTIPSTFYPGLAQISPLAKDMRVKLWSPIV
;
A
#
# COMPACT_ATOMS: atom_id res chain seq x y z
N MET A 1 7.47 12.73 -19.53
CA MET A 1 8.57 12.57 -18.56
C MET A 1 8.02 12.80 -17.18
N LEU A 2 8.21 11.83 -16.27
CA LEU A 2 7.85 11.98 -14.86
C LEU A 2 9.11 12.28 -14.05
N ILE A 3 9.01 13.22 -13.12
CA ILE A 3 10.12 13.66 -12.28
C ILE A 3 9.64 13.86 -10.85
N HIS A 4 10.49 13.50 -9.88
CA HIS A 4 10.26 13.71 -8.44
C HIS A 4 8.99 13.02 -7.90
N ILE A 5 9.05 11.68 -7.80
CA ILE A 5 7.95 10.87 -7.26
C ILE A 5 8.38 10.26 -5.92
N PRO A 6 8.01 10.87 -4.78
CA PRO A 6 8.27 10.31 -3.46
C PRO A 6 7.18 9.28 -3.08
N LEU A 7 7.58 8.04 -2.83
CA LEU A 7 6.73 6.97 -2.32
C LEU A 7 7.38 6.42 -1.05
N TRP A 8 6.69 6.49 0.08
CA TRP A 8 7.33 6.27 1.37
C TRP A 8 6.38 5.65 2.39
N ASN A 9 6.91 4.73 3.20
CA ASN A 9 6.20 4.01 4.27
C ASN A 9 4.99 3.23 3.75
N TRP A 10 5.22 2.40 2.74
CA TRP A 10 4.21 1.47 2.23
C TRP A 10 4.57 0.07 2.70
N ASP A 11 3.78 -0.48 3.62
CA ASP A 11 3.93 -1.83 4.13
C ASP A 11 2.70 -2.64 3.70
N THR A 12 2.89 -3.74 2.96
CA THR A 12 1.79 -4.64 2.61
C THR A 12 2.26 -6.07 2.42
N GLU A 13 1.34 -6.98 2.66
CA GLU A 13 1.39 -8.35 2.19
C GLU A 13 0.44 -8.52 1.00
N ILE A 14 0.86 -9.23 -0.03
CA ILE A 14 0.09 -9.54 -1.22
C ILE A 14 -0.09 -11.05 -1.31
N VAL A 15 -1.31 -11.51 -1.56
CA VAL A 15 -1.65 -12.94 -1.59
C VAL A 15 -1.02 -13.68 -2.79
N SER A 16 -0.67 -12.97 -3.87
CA SER A 16 -0.16 -13.59 -5.09
C SER A 16 1.02 -12.85 -5.71
N ALA A 17 2.05 -13.61 -6.08
CA ALA A 17 3.20 -13.14 -6.88
C ALA A 17 2.89 -13.00 -8.38
N ALA A 18 1.66 -13.26 -8.84
CA ALA A 18 1.29 -13.14 -10.25
C ALA A 18 1.45 -11.71 -10.79
N ARG A 19 1.42 -10.72 -9.90
CA ARG A 19 1.71 -9.31 -10.19
C ARG A 19 2.92 -8.89 -9.37
N ALA A 20 3.83 -8.16 -10.01
CA ALA A 20 4.98 -7.61 -9.32
C ALA A 20 4.49 -6.57 -8.28
N PRO A 21 4.83 -6.71 -6.98
CA PRO A 21 4.45 -5.74 -5.95
C PRO A 21 4.93 -4.32 -6.27
N VAL A 22 6.11 -4.20 -6.89
CA VAL A 22 6.66 -2.96 -7.39
C VAL A 22 6.93 -3.10 -8.88
N GLN A 23 6.30 -2.25 -9.67
CA GLN A 23 6.44 -2.23 -11.12
C GLN A 23 6.53 -0.78 -11.64
N PHE A 24 7.72 -0.37 -12.07
CA PHE A 24 7.96 0.94 -12.71
C PHE A 24 8.33 0.75 -14.16
N ILE A 25 7.32 0.76 -15.03
CA ILE A 25 7.52 0.66 -16.48
C ILE A 25 7.34 2.04 -17.10
N CYS A 26 8.45 2.71 -17.34
CA CYS A 26 8.47 4.04 -17.93
C CYS A 26 8.76 3.95 -19.42
N ALA A 27 8.19 4.86 -20.20
CA ALA A 27 8.40 4.87 -21.65
C ALA A 27 9.86 5.18 -21.98
N ASP A 28 10.46 4.45 -22.91
CA ASP A 28 11.84 4.66 -23.35
C ASP A 28 12.11 6.06 -23.91
N GLY A 29 11.13 6.64 -24.61
CA GLY A 29 11.22 8.03 -25.11
C GLY A 29 11.02 9.10 -24.03
N ALA A 30 10.67 8.71 -22.80
CA ALA A 30 10.48 9.61 -21.68
C ALA A 30 10.73 8.91 -20.33
N PRO A 31 11.99 8.54 -20.02
CA PRO A 31 12.35 7.83 -18.78
C PRO A 31 11.85 8.55 -17.53
N CYS A 32 11.52 7.78 -16.49
CA CYS A 32 11.19 8.35 -15.17
C CYS A 32 12.46 8.70 -14.42
N GLN A 33 12.48 9.89 -13.82
CA GLN A 33 13.66 10.44 -13.16
C GLN A 33 13.38 10.78 -11.71
N GLN A 34 14.43 10.72 -10.88
CA GLN A 34 14.40 11.15 -9.49
C GLN A 34 13.26 10.49 -8.67
N MET A 35 13.07 9.19 -8.88
CA MET A 35 12.13 8.40 -8.09
C MET A 35 12.73 8.06 -6.72
N ILE A 36 11.99 8.23 -5.64
CA ILE A 36 12.52 8.05 -4.28
C ILE A 36 11.58 7.11 -3.53
N LEU A 37 12.07 5.90 -3.23
CA LEU A 37 11.32 4.83 -2.55
C LEU A 37 11.96 4.42 -1.21
N PRO A 38 11.91 5.27 -0.17
CA PRO A 38 12.33 4.88 1.16
C PRO A 38 11.22 4.06 1.83
N ASN A 39 11.61 2.96 2.50
CA ASN A 39 10.70 2.16 3.33
C ASN A 39 9.44 1.69 2.57
N VAL A 40 9.62 1.17 1.36
CA VAL A 40 8.56 0.51 0.60
C VAL A 40 8.79 -1.00 0.69
N ASN A 41 7.92 -1.64 1.45
CA ASN A 41 7.97 -3.01 1.92
C ASN A 41 6.72 -3.75 1.41
N MET A 42 6.74 -4.09 0.13
CA MET A 42 5.63 -4.78 -0.52
C MET A 42 6.04 -6.23 -0.77
N TYR A 43 5.49 -7.13 0.02
CA TYR A 43 5.89 -8.53 0.03
C TYR A 43 4.75 -9.44 -0.38
N VAL A 44 5.08 -10.68 -0.73
CA VAL A 44 4.09 -11.72 -1.05
C VAL A 44 4.10 -12.73 0.09
N GLU A 45 2.93 -13.29 0.42
CA GLU A 45 2.74 -14.31 1.47
C GLU A 45 3.71 -15.50 1.32
N SER A 46 4.09 -15.85 0.08
CA SER A 46 5.10 -16.86 -0.22
C SER A 46 6.54 -16.50 0.19
N GLY A 47 6.75 -15.31 0.76
CA GLY A 47 8.02 -14.83 1.31
C GLY A 47 9.01 -14.26 0.28
N THR A 48 8.74 -14.38 -1.02
CA THR A 48 9.60 -13.86 -2.10
C THR A 48 8.76 -13.31 -3.24
N ALA A 49 9.17 -12.17 -3.78
CA ALA A 49 8.47 -11.50 -4.87
C ALA A 49 9.46 -10.96 -5.92
N VAL A 50 8.95 -10.74 -7.13
CA VAL A 50 9.72 -10.12 -8.23
C VAL A 50 9.23 -8.70 -8.44
N VAL A 51 10.16 -7.74 -8.41
CA VAL A 51 9.92 -6.34 -8.81
C VAL A 51 10.41 -6.09 -10.22
N LYS A 52 9.80 -5.15 -10.93
CA LYS A 52 10.12 -4.84 -12.33
C LYS A 52 10.36 -3.37 -12.55
N CYS A 53 11.40 -3.02 -13.30
CA CYS A 53 11.71 -1.65 -13.66
C CYS A 53 12.13 -1.56 -15.13
N GLU A 54 11.69 -0.52 -15.85
CA GLU A 54 12.06 -0.20 -17.23
C GLU A 54 12.19 1.31 -17.33
N SER A 55 13.32 1.79 -17.88
CA SER A 55 13.60 3.22 -18.07
C SER A 55 13.26 4.10 -16.84
N ALA A 56 13.55 3.58 -15.63
CA ALA A 56 13.19 4.20 -14.36
C ALA A 56 14.42 4.41 -13.44
N TYR A 57 14.60 5.65 -12.99
CA TYR A 57 15.81 6.09 -12.30
C TYR A 57 15.52 6.73 -10.95
N GLY A 58 16.35 6.40 -9.97
CA GLY A 58 16.16 6.85 -8.60
C GLY A 58 16.83 5.97 -7.55
N THR A 59 16.22 5.92 -6.36
CA THR A 59 16.71 5.15 -5.21
C THR A 59 15.62 4.23 -4.67
N GLY A 60 15.93 2.93 -4.54
CA GLY A 60 15.06 1.91 -3.97
C GLY A 60 14.62 0.83 -4.98
N ALA A 61 14.17 -0.32 -4.47
CA ALA A 61 13.69 -1.48 -5.24
C ALA A 61 14.63 -1.86 -6.41
N CYS A 62 14.13 -1.86 -7.66
CA CYS A 62 14.87 -2.17 -8.88
C CYS A 62 15.31 -0.93 -9.68
N LEU A 63 15.19 0.28 -9.12
CA LEU A 63 15.54 1.51 -9.81
C LEU A 63 17.04 1.56 -10.09
N LYS A 64 17.42 1.99 -11.29
CA LYS A 64 18.82 2.27 -11.58
C LYS A 64 19.23 3.62 -11.00
N ALA A 65 20.50 3.74 -10.64
CA ALA A 65 21.10 5.04 -10.34
C ALA A 65 20.95 5.97 -11.56
N SER A 66 20.82 7.28 -11.30
CA SER A 66 20.53 8.32 -12.28
C SER A 66 21.24 8.16 -13.63
N ASP A 67 20.48 8.28 -14.71
CA ASP A 67 20.94 8.27 -16.10
C ASP A 67 19.85 8.95 -16.96
N THR A 68 20.10 9.21 -18.25
CA THR A 68 19.12 9.76 -19.20
C THR A 68 18.73 8.79 -20.31
N GLY A 69 19.41 7.65 -20.40
CA GLY A 69 19.12 6.60 -21.38
C GLY A 69 17.82 5.84 -21.11
N SER A 70 17.42 5.01 -22.07
CA SER A 70 16.40 3.99 -21.87
C SER A 70 17.05 2.64 -21.53
N TYR A 71 16.30 1.74 -20.91
CA TYR A 71 16.71 0.37 -20.73
C TYR A 71 15.51 -0.56 -20.66
N SER A 72 15.64 -1.76 -21.25
CA SER A 72 14.62 -2.80 -21.26
C SER A 72 14.23 -3.23 -19.85
N ALA A 73 12.97 -3.65 -19.66
CA ALA A 73 12.48 -4.17 -18.39
C ALA A 73 13.45 -5.18 -17.74
N ILE A 74 13.84 -4.89 -16.52
CA ILE A 74 14.58 -5.80 -15.64
C ILE A 74 13.65 -6.36 -14.57
N ALA A 75 13.98 -7.54 -14.09
CA ALA A 75 13.35 -8.18 -12.95
C ALA A 75 14.38 -8.33 -11.82
N SER A 76 13.96 -8.08 -10.58
CA SER A 76 14.79 -8.32 -9.40
C SER A 76 13.95 -8.98 -8.31
N THR A 77 14.59 -9.84 -7.52
CA THR A 77 13.92 -10.55 -6.43
C THR A 77 14.05 -9.76 -5.14
N ILE A 78 12.95 -9.64 -4.41
CA ILE A 78 12.91 -9.11 -3.05
C ILE A 78 12.38 -10.19 -2.10
N THR A 79 12.90 -10.21 -0.87
CA THR A 79 12.56 -11.21 0.13
C THR A 79 11.92 -10.54 1.33
N LEU A 80 10.84 -11.14 1.82
CA LEU A 80 10.15 -10.74 3.05
C LEU A 80 11.09 -10.95 4.25
N PRO A 81 11.33 -9.92 5.09
CA PRO A 81 12.01 -10.09 6.36
C PRO A 81 11.18 -10.99 7.28
N THR A 82 11.82 -11.92 7.99
CA THR A 82 11.14 -12.82 8.94
C THR A 82 10.47 -12.10 10.11
N SER A 83 10.85 -10.84 10.37
CA SER A 83 10.29 -10.01 11.44
C SER A 83 9.07 -9.18 11.01
N TYR A 84 8.66 -9.25 9.74
CA TYR A 84 7.53 -8.46 9.25
C TYR A 84 6.21 -9.09 9.69
N ILE A 85 5.33 -8.26 10.26
CA ILE A 85 3.97 -8.64 10.63
C ILE A 85 3.04 -7.62 9.96
N PRO A 86 2.23 -8.02 8.96
CA PRO A 86 1.29 -7.11 8.32
C PRO A 86 0.25 -6.64 9.34
N PRO A 87 -0.05 -5.35 9.41
CA PRO A 87 -1.10 -4.86 10.28
C PRO A 87 -2.47 -5.25 9.71
N THR A 88 -3.42 -5.58 10.60
CA THR A 88 -4.80 -5.92 10.24
C THR A 88 -5.78 -4.99 10.92
N LEU A 89 -7.00 -4.95 10.40
CA LEU A 89 -8.14 -4.31 11.05
C LEU A 89 -9.18 -5.36 11.44
N ALA A 90 -9.89 -5.11 12.55
CA ALA A 90 -10.98 -5.99 12.99
C ALA A 90 -12.13 -6.12 11.97
N GLY A 91 -12.19 -5.19 11.00
CA GLY A 91 -13.17 -5.19 9.91
C GLY A 91 -12.68 -5.87 8.63
N ASP A 92 -11.49 -6.46 8.60
CA ASP A 92 -10.99 -7.17 7.42
C ASP A 92 -11.93 -8.33 7.06
N LEU A 93 -12.51 -8.28 5.86
CA LEU A 93 -13.46 -9.29 5.40
C LEU A 93 -12.71 -10.55 4.95
N ALA A 94 -13.11 -11.71 5.47
CA ALA A 94 -12.59 -13.00 5.00
C ALA A 94 -12.99 -13.31 3.55
N SER A 95 -14.12 -12.76 3.08
CA SER A 95 -14.59 -12.85 1.71
C SER A 95 -15.47 -11.65 1.34
N GLY A 96 -15.57 -11.37 0.04
CA GLY A 96 -16.49 -10.37 -0.48
C GLY A 96 -17.97 -10.79 -0.35
N PHE A 97 -18.87 -9.82 -0.50
CA PHE A 97 -20.31 -10.10 -0.56
C PHE A 97 -20.69 -10.80 -1.87
N SER A 98 -21.72 -11.66 -1.82
CA SER A 98 -22.28 -12.33 -3.00
C SER A 98 -22.89 -11.32 -3.97
N THR A 99 -22.83 -11.63 -5.27
CA THR A 99 -23.45 -10.83 -6.34
C THR A 99 -24.95 -11.04 -6.47
N ASP A 100 -25.48 -12.12 -5.90
CA ASP A 100 -26.85 -12.60 -6.13
C ASP A 100 -27.73 -12.48 -4.88
N LEU A 101 -27.21 -11.91 -3.80
CA LEU A 101 -27.90 -11.72 -2.53
C LEU A 101 -27.86 -10.25 -2.12
N SER A 102 -28.82 -9.86 -1.29
CA SER A 102 -28.81 -8.52 -0.68
C SER A 102 -27.59 -8.36 0.23
N ILE A 103 -26.91 -7.23 0.11
CA ILE A 103 -25.77 -6.87 0.96
C ILE A 103 -26.31 -6.33 2.30
N PRO A 104 -25.85 -6.85 3.46
CA PRO A 104 -26.27 -6.33 4.76
C PRO A 104 -25.78 -4.90 4.99
N ILE A 105 -26.58 -4.07 5.68
CA ILE A 105 -26.22 -2.69 6.00
C ILE A 105 -25.12 -2.70 7.08
N PRO A 106 -23.92 -2.13 6.83
CA PRO A 106 -22.86 -2.08 7.83
C PRO A 106 -23.08 -0.96 8.84
N THR A 107 -22.46 -1.11 10.01
CA THR A 107 -22.27 0.00 10.96
C THR A 107 -20.99 0.76 10.63
N ILE A 108 -20.97 2.07 10.84
CA ILE A 108 -19.76 2.89 10.67
C ILE A 108 -18.75 2.50 11.78
N PRO A 109 -17.50 2.11 11.46
CA PRO A 109 -16.49 1.77 12.45
C PRO A 109 -15.89 3.04 13.08
N SER A 110 -15.22 2.87 14.22
CA SER A 110 -14.50 3.94 14.93
C SER A 110 -12.99 3.97 14.65
N THR A 111 -12.49 3.04 13.83
CA THR A 111 -11.08 2.88 13.45
C THR A 111 -11.01 2.57 11.96
N PHE A 112 -10.13 3.29 11.25
CA PHE A 112 -9.93 3.17 9.80
C PHE A 112 -8.46 2.90 9.42
N TYR A 113 -7.55 3.03 10.38
CA TYR A 113 -6.13 2.76 10.21
C TYR A 113 -5.60 2.12 11.50
N PRO A 114 -4.71 1.10 11.42
CA PRO A 114 -4.16 0.41 12.58
C PRO A 114 -3.62 1.38 13.65
N GLY A 115 -4.08 1.23 14.89
CA GLY A 115 -3.65 2.05 16.02
C GLY A 115 -4.17 3.50 16.03
N LEU A 116 -4.98 3.93 15.05
CA LEU A 116 -5.54 5.28 14.99
C LEU A 116 -7.06 5.29 15.18
N ALA A 117 -7.53 6.09 16.14
CA ALA A 117 -8.95 6.34 16.33
C ALA A 117 -9.50 7.32 15.29
N GLN A 118 -10.81 7.30 15.08
CA GLN A 118 -11.53 8.34 14.34
C GLN A 118 -11.24 9.74 14.92
N ILE A 119 -11.12 10.73 14.02
CA ILE A 119 -10.90 12.13 14.42
C ILE A 119 -12.12 12.69 15.16
N SER A 120 -13.32 12.35 14.70
CA SER A 120 -14.59 12.80 15.29
C SER A 120 -15.44 11.59 15.69
N PRO A 121 -16.06 11.59 16.89
CA PRO A 121 -16.98 10.54 17.28
C PRO A 121 -18.17 10.42 16.33
N LEU A 122 -18.79 9.24 16.29
CA LEU A 122 -20.01 9.05 15.52
C LEU A 122 -21.13 9.92 16.10
N ALA A 123 -21.98 10.48 15.23
CA ALA A 123 -23.08 11.35 15.64
C ALA A 123 -23.99 10.71 16.71
N LYS A 124 -24.20 9.39 16.64
CA LYS A 124 -24.96 8.64 17.65
C LYS A 124 -24.32 8.70 19.05
N ASP A 125 -22.99 8.78 19.13
CA ASP A 125 -22.23 8.79 20.37
C ASP A 125 -22.06 10.23 20.92
N MET A 126 -22.25 11.25 20.07
CA MET A 126 -22.18 12.66 20.47
C MET A 126 -23.32 13.09 21.41
N ARG A 127 -24.46 12.40 21.41
CA ARG A 127 -25.58 12.70 22.32
C ARG A 127 -25.31 12.33 23.78
N VAL A 128 -24.34 11.46 24.06
CA VAL A 128 -23.98 11.07 25.43
C VAL A 128 -23.29 12.23 26.17
N LYS A 129 -22.54 13.09 25.47
CA LYS A 129 -21.83 14.23 26.10
C LYS A 129 -22.72 15.43 26.43
N LEU A 130 -23.89 15.57 25.81
CA LEU A 130 -24.82 16.69 26.08
C LEU A 130 -25.72 16.45 27.30
N TRP A 131 -25.72 15.22 27.84
CA TRP A 131 -26.57 14.80 28.97
C TRP A 131 -25.79 14.11 30.10
N SER A 132 -24.46 14.26 30.16
CA SER A 132 -23.73 13.87 31.38
C SER A 132 -24.10 14.86 32.49
N PRO A 133 -24.71 14.42 33.62
CA PRO A 133 -24.89 15.29 34.76
C PRO A 133 -23.50 15.68 35.29
N ILE A 134 -23.32 16.97 35.53
CA ILE A 134 -22.22 17.50 36.32
C ILE A 134 -22.34 16.83 37.69
N VAL A 135 -21.39 15.94 38.01
CA VAL A 135 -21.10 15.52 39.38
C VAL A 135 -19.76 16.11 39.76
#